data_AF-A0A1B4XG15-F1
#
_entry.id   AF-A0A1B4XG15-F1
#
_cell.length_a   1.000
_cell.length_b   1.000
_cell.length_c   1.000
_cell.angle_alpha   90.00
_cell.angle_beta   90.00
_cell.angle_gamma   90.00
#
_symmetry.space_group_name_H-M   'P 1'
#
loop_
_entity.id
_entity.type
_entity.pdbx_description
1 polymer ?
#
loop_
_entity_poly.entity_id
_entity_poly.type
_entity_poly.pdbx_seq_one_letter_code
_entity_poly.pdbx_strand_id
1 'polypeptide(L)'
;MEIKHLTGNRRMLPGYCHLIALTVLATLAACGKDTETEPYKKTEHRRDFTPEEFGIGRQHTRDLACNREIDQMLDAVRICYNTRTEAECVALQEQQSGHIARLKNSVRCRR
;
A
#
# COMPACT_ATOMS: atom_id res chain seq x y z
N MET A 1 28.51 -26.95 35.06
CA MET A 1 29.05 -25.92 35.96
C MET A 1 28.76 -24.55 35.37
N GLU A 2 28.07 -23.75 36.20
CA GLU A 2 27.85 -22.29 36.24
C GLU A 2 28.07 -21.37 35.02
N ILE A 3 26.93 -20.92 34.48
CA ILE A 3 26.43 -19.53 34.27
C ILE A 3 27.40 -18.35 34.48
N LYS A 4 27.43 -17.39 33.52
CA LYS A 4 27.03 -15.94 33.63
C LYS A 4 27.80 -15.09 32.61
N HIS A 5 27.17 -14.66 31.51
CA HIS A 5 26.33 -13.45 31.34
C HIS A 5 27.07 -12.10 31.46
N LEU A 6 27.13 -11.45 30.30
CA LEU A 6 27.28 -10.03 30.01
C LEU A 6 26.50 -9.11 30.97
N THR A 7 27.13 -8.02 31.39
CA THR A 7 26.52 -6.72 31.76
C THR A 7 27.62 -5.67 31.61
N GLY A 8 27.48 -4.55 30.92
CA GLY A 8 26.29 -3.73 30.67
C GLY A 8 26.46 -2.41 31.44
N ASN A 9 27.15 -1.44 30.84
CA ASN A 9 27.44 -0.14 31.45
C ASN A 9 26.58 0.95 30.78
N ARG A 10 25.44 1.32 31.38
CA ARG A 10 24.74 2.58 31.11
C ARG A 10 24.20 3.16 32.42
N ARG A 11 24.75 4.33 32.78
CA ARG A 11 24.35 5.24 33.86
C ARG A 11 22.90 5.71 33.61
N MET A 12 21.95 5.53 34.55
CA MET A 12 21.50 6.48 35.63
C MET A 12 21.29 7.91 35.13
N LEU A 13 20.22 8.69 35.40
CA LEU A 13 18.96 8.74 36.20
C LEU A 13 18.35 10.15 35.87
N PRO A 14 17.32 10.76 36.52
CA PRO A 14 16.14 10.34 37.33
C PRO A 14 14.83 10.87 36.64
N GLY A 15 13.58 10.78 37.07
CA GLY A 15 12.91 10.40 38.31
C GLY A 15 11.49 11.00 38.23
N TYR A 16 10.45 10.18 38.34
CA TYR A 16 9.15 10.56 38.89
C TYR A 16 8.54 9.33 39.54
N CYS A 17 8.54 9.35 40.86
CA CYS A 17 7.81 8.44 41.73
C CYS A 17 6.31 8.61 41.52
N HIS A 18 5.60 7.53 41.23
CA HIS A 18 4.49 7.12 42.09
C HIS A 18 4.36 5.59 42.06
N LEU A 19 4.90 5.00 43.13
CA LEU A 19 4.54 3.69 43.65
C LEU A 19 3.09 3.76 44.17
N ILE A 20 2.19 2.96 43.60
CA ILE A 20 1.20 2.24 44.39
C ILE A 20 1.29 0.77 43.95
N ALA A 21 1.94 -0.01 44.80
CA ALA A 21 1.92 -1.45 44.79
C ALA A 21 0.56 -1.98 45.26
N LEU A 22 0.31 -3.25 44.94
CA LEU A 22 -0.61 -4.23 45.58
C LEU A 22 -1.62 -4.87 44.61
N THR A 23 -1.15 -5.98 44.03
CA THR A 23 -1.75 -7.32 44.16
C THR A 23 -3.26 -7.46 43.98
N VAL A 24 -3.69 -8.16 42.93
CA VAL A 24 -4.58 -9.33 43.09
C VAL A 24 -4.23 -10.37 42.02
N LEU A 25 -3.61 -11.45 42.51
CA LEU A 25 -3.59 -12.76 41.88
C LEU A 25 -5.04 -13.30 41.93
N ALA A 26 -5.73 -13.39 40.79
CA ALA A 26 -6.98 -14.13 40.71
C ALA A 26 -7.09 -14.83 39.35
N THR A 27 -6.72 -16.09 39.37
CA THR A 27 -7.12 -17.13 38.42
C THR A 27 -8.64 -17.14 38.23
N LEU A 28 -9.11 -16.79 37.04
CA LEU A 28 -10.41 -17.18 36.51
C LEU A 28 -10.16 -17.57 35.05
N ALA A 29 -9.99 -18.87 34.82
CA ALA A 29 -11.05 -19.73 34.31
C ALA A 29 -11.08 -19.69 32.78
N ALA A 30 -10.85 -20.86 32.19
CA ALA A 30 -11.01 -21.16 30.79
C ALA A 30 -12.32 -20.58 30.25
N CYS A 31 -12.23 -19.64 29.30
CA CYS A 31 -13.32 -19.38 28.38
C CYS A 31 -12.80 -19.76 26.99
N GLY A 32 -12.94 -21.05 26.69
CA GLY A 32 -12.86 -21.53 25.33
C GLY A 32 -13.94 -20.81 24.51
N LYS A 33 -13.48 -19.99 23.57
CA LYS A 33 -14.17 -19.77 22.32
C LYS A 33 -13.07 -19.86 21.29
N ASP A 34 -12.97 -21.02 20.66
CA ASP A 34 -12.48 -21.10 19.31
C ASP A 34 -13.29 -20.07 18.52
N THR A 35 -12.74 -18.87 18.36
CA THR A 35 -13.24 -17.94 17.37
C THR A 35 -12.92 -18.62 16.06
N GLU A 36 -13.91 -19.34 15.54
CA GLU A 36 -14.01 -19.78 14.17
C GLU A 36 -13.42 -18.65 13.33
N THR A 37 -12.18 -18.85 12.90
CA THR A 37 -11.50 -17.87 12.07
C THR A 37 -12.23 -17.99 10.76
N GLU A 38 -13.22 -17.12 10.55
CA GLU A 38 -13.93 -16.93 9.29
C GLU A 38 -12.94 -17.22 8.17
N PRO A 39 -13.20 -18.22 7.29
CA PRO A 39 -12.23 -18.62 6.30
C PRO A 39 -11.85 -17.39 5.52
N TYR A 40 -10.56 -17.00 5.58
CA TYR A 40 -10.01 -15.83 4.91
C TYR A 40 -10.60 -15.77 3.50
N LYS A 41 -11.62 -14.93 3.33
CA LYS A 41 -12.30 -14.77 2.06
C LYS A 41 -11.26 -14.11 1.19
N LYS A 42 -10.57 -14.91 0.37
CA LYS A 42 -9.62 -14.45 -0.62
C LYS A 42 -10.35 -13.37 -1.39
N THR A 43 -10.03 -12.12 -1.08
CA THR A 43 -10.71 -10.97 -1.66
C THR A 43 -10.34 -11.04 -3.12
N GLU A 44 -11.29 -11.43 -3.96
CA GLU A 44 -11.05 -11.52 -5.38
C GLU A 44 -10.70 -10.10 -5.85
N HIS A 45 -9.46 -9.92 -6.30
CA HIS A 45 -9.04 -8.62 -6.81
C HIS A 45 -9.91 -8.29 -8.01
N ARG A 46 -10.58 -7.14 -7.94
CA ARG A 46 -11.45 -6.63 -8.99
C ARG A 46 -10.69 -6.56 -10.34
N ARG A 47 -11.32 -6.94 -11.45
CA ARG A 47 -10.74 -6.95 -12.82
C ARG A 47 -11.64 -6.34 -13.89
N ASP A 48 -12.74 -5.73 -13.50
CA ASP A 48 -13.73 -5.09 -14.36
C ASP A 48 -13.58 -3.57 -14.29
N PHE A 49 -12.35 -3.09 -14.49
CA PHE A 49 -12.11 -1.65 -14.48
C PHE A 49 -12.54 -1.00 -15.79
N THR A 50 -13.24 0.12 -15.67
CA THR A 50 -13.72 0.91 -16.83
C THR A 50 -12.66 1.94 -17.26
N PRO A 51 -12.74 2.46 -18.49
CA PRO A 51 -11.82 3.49 -18.96
C PRO A 51 -11.81 4.76 -18.09
N GLU A 52 -12.97 5.15 -17.57
CA GLU A 52 -13.17 6.38 -16.80
C GLU A 52 -12.46 6.33 -15.45
N GLU A 53 -12.30 5.14 -14.87
CA GLU A 53 -11.58 4.91 -13.61
C GLU A 53 -10.08 5.17 -13.75
N PHE A 54 -9.52 4.94 -14.94
CA PHE A 54 -8.15 5.29 -15.29
C PHE A 54 -8.01 6.73 -15.81
N GLY A 55 -9.12 7.47 -15.93
CA GLY A 55 -9.13 8.84 -16.45
C GLY A 55 -8.99 8.93 -17.97
N ILE A 56 -9.26 7.84 -18.70
CA ILE A 56 -9.26 7.83 -20.18
C ILE A 56 -10.39 8.73 -20.68
N GLY A 57 -10.09 9.54 -21.71
CA GLY A 57 -11.03 10.49 -22.29
C GLY A 57 -11.16 11.81 -21.51
N ARG A 58 -10.42 11.98 -20.41
CA ARG A 58 -10.28 13.26 -19.73
C ARG A 58 -9.27 14.16 -20.44
N GLN A 59 -9.42 15.47 -20.27
CA GLN A 59 -8.41 16.40 -20.76
C GLN A 59 -7.16 16.37 -19.87
N HIS A 60 -6.03 15.94 -20.42
CA HIS A 60 -4.74 15.87 -19.71
C HIS A 60 -3.80 17.05 -20.03
N THR A 61 -3.92 17.59 -21.24
CA THR A 61 -3.14 18.69 -21.83
C THR A 61 -4.02 19.52 -22.77
N ARG A 62 -3.48 20.63 -23.30
CA ARG A 62 -4.17 21.48 -24.29
C ARG A 62 -4.16 20.86 -25.69
N ASP A 63 -3.18 20.02 -25.99
CA ASP A 63 -3.02 19.36 -27.28
C ASP A 63 -3.82 18.05 -27.35
N LEU A 64 -4.68 17.93 -28.37
CA LEU A 64 -5.54 16.75 -28.53
C LEU A 64 -4.76 15.48 -28.89
N ALA A 65 -3.68 15.59 -29.65
CA ALA A 65 -2.85 14.44 -30.01
C ALA A 65 -2.12 13.90 -28.78
N CYS A 66 -1.61 14.79 -27.92
CA CYS A 66 -1.02 14.41 -26.64
C CYS A 66 -2.04 13.74 -25.71
N ASN A 67 -3.29 14.22 -25.67
CA ASN A 67 -4.34 13.56 -24.89
C ASN A 67 -4.62 12.13 -25.38
N ARG A 68 -4.67 11.92 -26.70
CA ARG A 68 -4.84 10.57 -27.29
C ARG A 68 -3.69 9.63 -26.93
N GLU A 69 -2.46 10.13 -26.94
CA GLU A 69 -1.27 9.35 -26.57
C GLU A 69 -1.30 8.98 -25.07
N ILE A 70 -1.74 9.91 -24.20
CA ILE A 70 -1.95 9.65 -22.77
C ILE A 70 -3.05 8.61 -22.56
N ASP A 71 -4.18 8.75 -23.26
CA ASP A 71 -5.30 7.81 -23.17
C ASP A 71 -4.89 6.40 -23.60
N GLN A 72 -4.05 6.24 -24.62
CA GLN A 72 -3.51 4.94 -25.03
C GLN A 72 -2.63 4.31 -23.94
N MET A 73 -1.79 5.12 -23.28
CA MET A 73 -0.95 4.64 -22.17
C MET A 73 -1.79 4.21 -20.97
N LEU A 74 -2.84 4.97 -20.64
CA LEU A 74 -3.78 4.64 -19.57
C LEU A 74 -4.61 3.39 -19.91
N ASP A 75 -5.03 3.23 -21.17
CA ASP A 75 -5.77 2.05 -21.62
C ASP A 75 -4.92 0.77 -21.54
N ALA A 76 -3.63 0.86 -21.88
CA ALA A 76 -2.71 -0.27 -21.69
C ALA A 76 -2.62 -0.72 -20.23
N VAL A 77 -2.60 0.23 -19.28
CA VAL A 77 -2.60 -0.07 -17.84
C VAL A 77 -3.93 -0.71 -17.43
N ARG A 78 -5.08 -0.16 -17.87
CA ARG A 78 -6.40 -0.74 -17.61
C ARG A 78 -6.51 -2.18 -18.12
N ILE A 79 -6.09 -2.43 -19.37
CA ILE A 79 -6.10 -3.78 -19.96
C ILE A 79 -5.23 -4.71 -19.13
N CYS A 80 -4.08 -4.24 -18.63
CA CYS A 80 -3.27 -5.04 -17.72
C CYS A 80 -4.06 -5.44 -16.47
N TYR A 81 -4.66 -4.49 -15.75
CA TYR A 81 -5.42 -4.79 -14.52
C TYR A 81 -6.63 -5.71 -14.77
N ASN A 82 -7.20 -5.68 -15.97
CA ASN A 82 -8.30 -6.56 -16.34
C ASN A 82 -7.84 -7.98 -16.73
N THR A 83 -6.56 -8.20 -17.04
CA THR A 83 -6.06 -9.47 -17.64
C THR A 83 -4.92 -10.15 -16.90
N ARG A 84 -4.11 -9.39 -16.15
CA ARG A 84 -2.85 -9.83 -15.53
C ARG A 84 -2.92 -9.72 -14.01
N THR A 85 -1.80 -10.04 -13.36
CA THR A 85 -1.68 -9.87 -11.90
C THR A 85 -1.36 -8.42 -11.55
N GLU A 86 -1.80 -7.97 -10.38
CA GLU A 86 -1.57 -6.60 -9.90
C GLU A 86 -0.09 -6.21 -9.92
N ALA A 87 0.80 -7.11 -9.51
CA ALA A 87 2.25 -6.87 -9.49
C ALA A 87 2.83 -6.55 -10.88
N GLU A 88 2.39 -7.24 -11.93
CA GLU A 88 2.82 -6.96 -13.31
C GLU A 88 2.32 -5.59 -13.78
N CYS A 89 1.11 -5.22 -13.36
CA CYS A 89 0.47 -3.98 -13.78
C CYS A 89 0.99 -2.75 -13.05
N VAL A 90 1.44 -2.89 -11.80
CA VAL A 90 2.10 -1.80 -11.06
C VAL A 90 3.38 -1.37 -11.78
N ALA A 91 4.22 -2.31 -12.22
CA ALA A 91 5.43 -1.99 -12.97
C ALA A 91 5.13 -1.26 -14.29
N LEU A 92 4.10 -1.72 -15.03
CA LEU A 92 3.64 -1.03 -16.24
C LEU A 92 3.10 0.38 -15.92
N GLN A 93 2.29 0.51 -14.86
CA GLN A 93 1.73 1.78 -14.45
C GLN A 93 2.81 2.80 -14.09
N GLU A 94 3.86 2.39 -13.37
CA GLU A 94 4.99 3.26 -13.03
C GLU A 94 5.73 3.72 -14.29
N GLN A 95 6.02 2.80 -15.21
CA GLN A 95 6.66 3.12 -16.49
C GLN A 95 5.81 4.13 -17.29
N GLN A 96 4.52 3.84 -17.48
CA GLN A 96 3.61 4.70 -18.24
C GLN A 96 3.40 6.05 -17.56
N SER A 97 3.32 6.09 -16.22
CA SER A 97 3.23 7.35 -15.47
C SER A 97 4.45 8.24 -15.72
N GLY A 98 5.64 7.67 -15.77
CA GLY A 98 6.86 8.39 -16.16
C GLY A 98 6.81 8.91 -17.60
N HIS A 99 6.28 8.12 -18.53
CA HIS A 99 6.10 8.53 -19.94
C HIS A 99 5.09 9.67 -20.07
N ILE A 100 3.92 9.53 -19.45
CA ILE A 100 2.88 10.57 -19.38
C ILE A 100 3.45 11.85 -18.80
N ALA A 101 4.20 11.78 -17.70
CA ALA A 101 4.82 12.96 -17.08
C ALA A 101 5.79 13.66 -18.03
N ARG A 102 6.64 12.93 -18.76
CA ARG A 102 7.54 13.51 -19.77
C ARG A 102 6.78 14.13 -20.93
N LEU A 103 5.75 13.44 -21.41
CA LEU A 103 4.91 13.89 -22.52
C LEU A 103 4.18 15.19 -22.16
N LYS A 104 3.51 15.24 -21.00
CA LYS A 104 2.83 16.45 -20.49
C LYS A 104 3.78 17.64 -20.32
N ASN A 105 5.05 17.37 -20.01
CA ASN A 105 6.07 18.41 -19.85
C ASN A 105 6.78 18.78 -21.15
N SER A 106 6.54 18.08 -22.25
CA SER A 106 7.13 18.39 -23.55
C SER A 106 6.61 19.73 -24.09
N VAL A 107 7.44 20.43 -24.86
CA VAL A 107 7.06 21.69 -25.53
C VAL A 107 5.85 21.48 -26.44
N ARG A 108 5.76 20.32 -27.10
CA ARG A 108 4.65 19.95 -27.98
C ARG A 108 3.31 19.99 -27.24
N CYS A 109 3.23 19.35 -26.08
CA CYS A 109 1.97 19.20 -25.35
C CYS A 109 1.60 20.38 -24.44
N ARG A 110 2.50 21.35 -24.29
CA ARG A 110 2.28 22.58 -23.51
C ARG A 110 1.73 23.74 -24.34
N ARG A 111 1.89 23.69 -25.66
CA ARG A 111 1.33 24.68 -26.59
C ARG A 111 -0.19 24.54 -26.64
#